data_AF-A0A7S4A361-F1
#
_entry.id   AF-A0A7S4A361-F1
#
_cell.length_a   1.000
_cell.length_b   1.000
_cell.length_c   1.000
_cell.angle_alpha   90.00
_cell.angle_beta   90.00
_cell.angle_gamma   90.00
#
_symmetry.space_group_name_H-M   'P 1'
#
loop_
_entity.id
_entity.type
_entity.pdbx_description
1 polymer ?
#
loop_
_entity_poly.entity_id
_entity_poly.type
_entity_poly.pdbx_seq_one_letter_code
_entity_poly.pdbx_strand_id
1 'polypeptide(L)'
;APTASAAPTPSNVVSDARIRMAVRAWMEDRAAAEATYGHISTWETSEVTDMSELFDGASSFNEDISAWDTSGVTSMAEMFRDASSFNQDIGGWSVGAVIDMEEMFEYASAFNQDLGWCV
;
A
#
# COMPACT_ATOMS: atom_id res chain seq x y z
N ALA A 1 -30.98 14.28 -23.71
CA ALA A 1 -30.05 13.14 -23.72
C ALA A 1 -28.95 13.44 -22.71
N PRO A 2 -28.73 12.60 -21.67
CA PRO A 2 -27.60 12.81 -20.79
C PRO A 2 -26.34 12.36 -21.53
N THR A 3 -25.36 13.25 -21.63
CA THR A 3 -24.01 12.92 -22.07
C THR A 3 -23.42 11.98 -21.02
N ALA A 4 -23.22 10.71 -21.38
CA ALA A 4 -22.36 9.83 -20.63
C ALA A 4 -20.95 10.43 -20.67
N SER A 5 -20.57 11.13 -19.59
CA SER A 5 -19.19 11.48 -19.30
C SER A 5 -18.46 10.16 -19.21
N ALA A 6 -17.58 9.85 -20.17
CA ALA A 6 -16.74 8.67 -20.11
C ALA A 6 -16.07 8.64 -18.74
N ALA A 7 -16.27 7.57 -17.98
CA ALA A 7 -15.55 7.37 -16.74
C ALA A 7 -14.05 7.50 -17.05
N PRO A 8 -13.26 8.23 -16.23
CA PRO A 8 -11.83 8.32 -16.45
C PRO A 8 -11.24 6.92 -16.54
N THR A 9 -10.34 6.69 -17.50
CA THR A 9 -9.64 5.41 -17.61
C THR A 9 -8.94 5.14 -16.27
N PRO A 10 -9.12 3.97 -15.66
CA PRO A 10 -8.43 3.64 -14.42
C PRO A 10 -6.93 3.80 -14.62
N SER A 11 -6.25 4.44 -13.68
CA SER A 11 -4.81 4.63 -13.70
C SER A 11 -4.23 3.97 -12.46
N ASN A 12 -3.56 2.84 -12.68
CA ASN A 12 -2.85 2.07 -11.66
C ASN A 12 -1.49 2.67 -11.27
N VAL A 13 -1.03 3.73 -11.94
CA VAL A 13 0.12 4.54 -11.51
C VAL A 13 -0.24 5.30 -10.24
N VAL A 14 0.41 4.98 -9.13
CA VAL A 14 0.09 5.55 -7.83
C VAL A 14 1.33 6.24 -7.28
N SER A 15 1.42 7.57 -7.45
CA SER A 15 2.49 8.42 -6.91
C SER A 15 2.25 8.78 -5.44
N ASP A 16 3.21 9.44 -4.78
CA ASP A 16 3.04 10.00 -3.42
C ASP A 16 1.75 10.82 -3.26
N ALA A 17 1.43 11.67 -4.25
CA ALA A 17 0.22 12.49 -4.24
C ALA A 17 -1.10 11.70 -4.30
N ARG A 18 -1.04 10.42 -4.71
CA ARG A 18 -2.22 9.57 -4.98
C ARG A 18 -2.34 8.39 -4.03
N ILE A 19 -1.24 7.86 -3.48
CA ILE A 19 -1.28 6.61 -2.72
C ILE A 19 -2.19 6.67 -1.50
N ARG A 20 -2.17 7.79 -0.76
CA ARG A 20 -3.05 7.98 0.39
C ARG A 20 -4.54 7.99 -0.01
N MET A 21 -4.85 8.54 -1.19
CA MET A 21 -6.23 8.52 -1.71
C MET A 21 -6.64 7.13 -2.20
N ALA A 22 -5.72 6.42 -2.86
CA ALA A 22 -5.97 5.07 -3.37
C ALA A 22 -6.21 4.08 -2.22
N VAL A 23 -5.37 4.13 -1.17
CA VAL A 23 -5.51 3.28 0.02
C VAL A 23 -6.79 3.59 0.80
N ARG A 24 -7.09 4.88 1.03
CA ARG A 24 -8.36 5.26 1.68
C ARG A 24 -9.57 4.77 0.89
N ALA A 25 -9.58 5.00 -0.43
CA ALA A 25 -10.66 4.50 -1.27
C ALA A 25 -10.76 2.97 -1.21
N TRP A 26 -9.64 2.26 -1.20
CA TRP A 26 -9.62 0.79 -1.09
C TRP A 26 -10.25 0.29 0.21
N MET A 27 -9.96 0.97 1.33
CA MET A 27 -10.50 0.61 2.64
C MET A 27 -11.98 1.03 2.83
N GLU A 28 -12.42 2.08 2.14
CA GLU A 28 -13.78 2.62 2.26
C GLU A 28 -14.78 1.96 1.28
N ASP A 29 -14.40 1.88 0.00
CA ASP A 29 -15.20 1.31 -1.09
C ASP A 29 -14.29 0.65 -2.13
N ARG A 30 -14.06 -0.65 -1.93
CA ARG A 30 -13.22 -1.46 -2.81
C ARG A 30 -13.68 -1.43 -4.26
N ALA A 31 -14.99 -1.39 -4.54
CA ALA A 31 -15.49 -1.38 -5.92
C ALA A 31 -15.16 -0.04 -6.62
N ALA A 32 -15.30 1.07 -5.91
CA ALA A 32 -14.92 2.38 -6.42
C ALA A 32 -13.39 2.50 -6.60
N ALA A 33 -12.61 1.94 -5.67
CA ALA A 33 -11.16 1.91 -5.76
C ALA A 33 -10.69 1.09 -6.96
N GLU A 34 -11.22 -0.12 -7.16
CA GLU A 34 -10.91 -0.97 -8.32
C GLU A 34 -11.24 -0.27 -9.65
N ALA A 35 -12.37 0.47 -9.71
CA ALA A 35 -12.74 1.23 -10.89
C ALA A 35 -11.85 2.45 -11.19
N THR A 36 -11.15 2.98 -10.18
CA THR A 36 -10.36 4.22 -10.31
C THR A 36 -8.86 3.95 -10.41
N TYR A 37 -8.36 3.02 -9.60
CA TYR A 37 -6.94 2.71 -9.42
C TYR A 37 -6.58 1.29 -9.86
N GLY A 38 -7.55 0.44 -10.17
CA GLY A 38 -7.33 -0.99 -10.35
C GLY A 38 -7.16 -1.72 -9.02
N HIS A 39 -6.96 -3.04 -9.09
CA HIS A 39 -6.75 -3.87 -7.92
C HIS A 39 -5.45 -3.48 -7.20
N ILE A 40 -5.44 -3.47 -5.86
CA ILE A 40 -4.30 -3.00 -5.06
C ILE A 40 -2.98 -3.74 -5.36
N SER A 41 -3.06 -5.02 -5.69
CA SER A 41 -1.90 -5.84 -6.09
C SER A 41 -1.29 -5.45 -7.45
N THR A 42 -1.94 -4.59 -8.22
CA THR A 42 -1.50 -4.16 -9.56
C THR A 42 -1.10 -2.68 -9.63
N TRP A 43 -1.07 -2.00 -8.49
CA TRP A 43 -0.64 -0.60 -8.44
C TRP A 43 0.85 -0.48 -8.77
N GLU A 44 1.16 0.45 -9.67
CA GLU A 44 2.51 0.85 -10.02
C GLU A 44 2.97 1.91 -9.01
N THR A 45 3.72 1.48 -8.00
CA THR A 45 4.19 2.31 -6.87
C THR A 45 5.61 2.84 -7.03
N SER A 46 6.23 2.71 -8.21
CA SER A 46 7.62 3.13 -8.46
C SER A 46 7.86 4.64 -8.28
N GLU A 47 6.79 5.44 -8.24
CA GLU A 47 6.83 6.89 -8.01
C GLU A 47 6.53 7.27 -6.54
N VAL A 48 6.44 6.30 -5.63
CA VAL A 48 6.21 6.53 -4.21
C VAL A 48 7.53 6.56 -3.47
N THR A 49 7.75 7.61 -2.69
CA THR A 49 8.92 7.77 -1.82
C THR A 49 8.56 7.69 -0.34
N ASP A 50 7.29 7.90 0.01
CA ASP A 50 6.77 7.86 1.37
C ASP A 50 5.55 6.92 1.48
N MET A 51 5.73 5.81 2.18
CA MET A 51 4.69 4.83 2.50
C MET A 51 4.24 4.88 3.97
N SER A 52 4.57 5.96 4.69
CA SER A 52 4.27 6.08 6.12
C SER A 52 2.76 6.12 6.38
N GLU A 53 2.33 5.40 7.42
CA GLU A 53 0.94 5.34 7.91
C GLU A 53 -0.11 4.85 6.88
N LEU A 54 0.28 4.23 5.76
CA LEU A 54 -0.69 3.87 4.71
C LEU A 54 -1.81 2.94 5.21
N PHE A 55 -1.47 1.98 6.05
CA PHE A 55 -2.42 1.02 6.64
C PHE A 55 -2.47 1.12 8.17
N ASP A 56 -2.12 2.28 8.74
CA ASP A 56 -2.24 2.52 10.17
C ASP A 56 -3.70 2.39 10.63
N GLY A 57 -3.93 1.56 11.65
CA GLY A 57 -5.26 1.25 12.17
C GLY A 57 -6.11 0.36 11.26
N ALA A 58 -5.59 -0.12 10.14
CA ALA A 58 -6.31 -0.97 9.18
C ALA A 58 -6.41 -2.42 9.67
N SER A 59 -7.08 -2.63 10.80
CA SER A 59 -7.10 -3.91 11.54
C SER A 59 -7.52 -5.14 10.72
N SER A 60 -8.33 -4.98 9.67
CA SER A 60 -8.79 -6.05 8.77
C SER A 60 -7.99 -6.17 7.47
N PHE A 61 -7.00 -5.29 7.23
CA PHE A 61 -6.22 -5.30 5.99
C PHE A 61 -5.30 -6.51 5.92
N ASN A 62 -5.39 -7.27 4.82
CA ASN A 62 -4.53 -8.43 4.55
C ASN A 62 -4.47 -8.74 3.05
N GLU A 63 -4.52 -7.72 2.19
CA GLU A 63 -4.48 -7.89 0.74
C GLU A 63 -3.04 -8.04 0.24
N ASP A 64 -2.84 -8.84 -0.80
CA ASP A 64 -1.52 -9.06 -1.40
C ASP A 64 -0.98 -7.77 -2.05
N ILE A 65 0.16 -7.32 -1.53
CA ILE A 65 0.93 -6.15 -1.96
C ILE A 65 2.41 -6.52 -2.23
N SER A 66 2.70 -7.82 -2.37
CA SER A 66 4.05 -8.34 -2.64
C SER A 66 4.67 -7.78 -3.93
N ALA A 67 3.81 -7.37 -4.88
CA ALA A 67 4.19 -6.82 -6.18
C ALA A 67 4.52 -5.32 -6.17
N TRP A 68 4.35 -4.62 -5.04
CA TRP A 68 4.68 -3.19 -4.96
C TRP A 68 6.18 -2.96 -5.15
N ASP A 69 6.51 -1.95 -5.96
CA ASP A 69 7.88 -1.47 -6.09
C ASP A 69 8.19 -0.52 -4.93
N THR A 70 9.08 -0.94 -4.05
CA THR A 70 9.56 -0.16 -2.89
C THR A 70 10.97 0.38 -3.08
N SER A 71 11.58 0.21 -4.26
CA SER A 71 13.01 0.53 -4.49
C SER A 71 13.36 2.00 -4.31
N GLY A 72 12.37 2.90 -4.48
CA GLY A 72 12.49 4.34 -4.25
C GLY A 72 11.99 4.83 -2.89
N VAL A 73 11.48 3.94 -2.04
CA VAL A 73 10.85 4.33 -0.77
C VAL A 73 11.92 4.67 0.26
N THR A 74 11.70 5.79 0.95
CA THR A 74 12.58 6.31 2.00
C THR A 74 11.97 6.19 3.39
N SER A 75 10.64 6.20 3.51
CA SER A 75 9.94 6.04 4.78
C SER A 75 8.83 4.99 4.70
N MET A 76 8.82 4.09 5.69
CA MET A 76 7.78 3.08 5.95
C MET A 76 7.28 3.16 7.40
N ALA A 77 7.51 4.30 8.07
CA ALA A 77 7.12 4.51 9.45
C ALA A 77 5.63 4.21 9.66
N GLU A 78 5.31 3.42 10.68
CA GLU A 78 3.94 3.10 11.11
C GLU A 78 3.04 2.49 10.01
N MET A 79 3.62 2.00 8.90
CA MET A 79 2.85 1.62 7.70
C MET A 79 1.79 0.56 7.98
N PHE A 80 2.07 -0.40 8.88
CA PHE A 80 1.15 -1.46 9.32
C PHE A 80 0.87 -1.40 10.83
N ARG A 81 1.05 -0.23 11.46
CA ARG A 81 0.67 -0.09 12.87
C ARG A 81 -0.81 -0.42 13.05
N ASP A 82 -1.13 -1.23 14.06
CA ASP A 82 -2.49 -1.71 14.35
C ASP A 82 -3.19 -2.50 13.22
N ALA A 83 -2.47 -2.88 12.15
CA ALA A 83 -2.96 -3.75 11.08
C ALA A 83 -2.96 -5.23 11.54
N SER A 84 -3.73 -5.52 12.59
CA SER A 84 -3.67 -6.79 13.32
C SER A 84 -3.88 -8.06 12.48
N SER A 85 -4.55 -7.98 11.33
CA SER A 85 -4.79 -9.12 10.43
C SER A 85 -3.73 -9.28 9.32
N PHE A 86 -2.82 -8.32 9.16
CA PHE A 86 -1.85 -8.32 8.06
C PHE A 86 -0.82 -9.44 8.24
N ASN A 87 -0.66 -10.29 7.22
CA ASN A 87 0.28 -11.39 7.21
C ASN A 87 0.70 -11.80 5.79
N GLN A 88 0.81 -10.84 4.88
CA GLN A 88 1.26 -11.10 3.51
C GLN A 88 2.78 -11.12 3.41
N ASP A 89 3.30 -11.97 2.52
CA ASP A 89 4.73 -12.06 2.24
C ASP A 89 5.21 -10.80 1.50
N ILE A 90 6.05 -10.04 2.19
CA ILE A 90 6.69 -8.81 1.69
C ILE A 90 8.22 -8.94 1.70
N GLY A 91 8.75 -10.15 1.79
CA GLY A 91 10.19 -10.38 1.82
C GLY A 91 10.90 -10.03 0.50
N GLY A 92 10.12 -9.89 -0.58
CA GLY A 92 10.60 -9.44 -1.89
C GLY A 92 10.82 -7.92 -2.01
N TRP A 93 10.40 -7.12 -1.02
CA TRP A 93 10.54 -5.67 -1.07
C TRP A 93 12.01 -5.23 -1.00
N SER A 94 12.32 -4.19 -1.78
CA SER A 94 13.63 -3.54 -1.74
C SER A 94 13.61 -2.44 -0.70
N VAL A 95 14.32 -2.65 0.41
CA VAL A 95 14.35 -1.70 1.54
C VAL A 95 15.70 -0.97 1.69
N GLY A 96 16.61 -1.10 0.72
CA GLY A 96 17.95 -0.52 0.82
C GLY A 96 18.01 1.01 0.79
N ALA A 97 16.93 1.67 0.37
CA ALA A 97 16.80 3.13 0.39
C ALA A 97 16.01 3.65 1.62
N VAL A 98 15.40 2.75 2.40
CA VAL A 98 14.54 3.11 3.52
C VAL A 98 15.41 3.58 4.68
N ILE A 99 15.12 4.77 5.19
CA ILE A 99 15.80 5.37 6.33
C ILE A 99 14.95 5.33 7.60
N ASP A 100 13.64 5.16 7.46
CA ASP A 100 12.69 5.16 8.57
C ASP A 100 11.71 3.98 8.47
N MET A 101 11.69 3.16 9.52
CA MET A 101 10.79 2.02 9.73
C MET A 101 10.24 2.01 11.16
N GLU A 102 10.23 3.16 11.83
CA GLU A 102 9.72 3.29 13.19
C GLU A 102 8.30 2.69 13.28
N GLU A 103 8.06 1.83 14.28
CA GLU A 103 6.74 1.23 14.57
C GLU A 103 6.03 0.56 13.38
N MET A 104 6.74 0.20 12.30
CA MET A 104 6.13 -0.31 11.05
C MET A 104 5.14 -1.45 11.26
N PHE A 105 5.40 -2.37 12.20
CA PHE A 105 4.55 -3.51 12.54
C PHE A 105 4.06 -3.48 13.99
N GLU A 106 4.06 -2.32 14.66
CA GLU A 106 3.54 -2.23 16.02
C GLU A 106 2.06 -2.68 16.04
N TYR A 107 1.70 -3.59 16.95
CA TYR A 107 0.36 -4.21 17.04
C TYR A 107 -0.13 -5.01 15.81
N ALA A 108 0.70 -5.25 14.80
CA ALA A 108 0.41 -6.16 13.67
C ALA A 108 0.51 -7.64 14.09
N SER A 109 -0.35 -8.06 15.03
CA SER A 109 -0.21 -9.33 15.76
C SER A 109 -0.27 -10.63 14.92
N ALA A 110 -0.87 -10.61 13.73
CA ALA A 110 -0.87 -11.76 12.83
C ALA A 110 0.40 -11.88 11.97
N PHE A 111 1.25 -10.85 11.93
CA PHE A 111 2.40 -10.81 11.04
C PHE A 111 3.47 -11.82 11.47
N ASN A 112 3.77 -12.78 10.59
CA ASN A 112 4.73 -13.86 10.86
C ASN A 112 5.41 -14.32 9.55
N GLN A 113 5.86 -13.37 8.74
CA GLN A 113 6.59 -13.66 7.50
C GLN A 113 8.09 -13.48 7.68
N ASP A 114 8.88 -14.25 6.92
CA ASP A 114 10.30 -14.01 6.78
C ASP A 114 10.51 -12.81 5.86
N LEU A 115 11.20 -11.79 6.37
CA LEU A 115 11.44 -10.58 5.61
C LEU A 115 12.60 -10.74 4.64
N GLY A 116 13.59 -11.60 4.89
CA GLY A 116 14.75 -11.73 4.00
C GLY A 116 15.53 -10.42 3.72
N TRP A 117 15.14 -9.30 4.33
CA TRP A 117 15.71 -7.98 4.11
C TRP A 117 17.11 -7.93 4.69
N CYS A 118 18.09 -7.58 3.86
CA CYS A 118 19.44 -7.27 4.31
C CYS A 118 19.50 -5.76 4.55
N VAL A 119 19.55 -5.37 5.82
CA VAL A 119 19.77 -3.98 6.28
C VAL A 119 21.19 -3.77 6.75
#